data_AF-A0AAD3QXZ1-F1
#
_entry.id   AF-A0AAD3QXZ1-F1
#
_cell.length_a   1.000
_cell.length_b   1.000
_cell.length_c   1.000
_cell.angle_alpha   90.00
_cell.angle_beta   90.00
_cell.angle_gamma   90.00
#
_symmetry.space_group_name_H-M   'P 1'
#
loop_
_entity.id
_entity.type
_entity.pdbx_description
1 polymer ?
#
loop_
_entity_poly.entity_id
_entity_poly.type
_entity_poly.pdbx_seq_one_letter_code
_entity_poly.pdbx_strand_id
1 'polypeptide(L)'
;MRTTGIFIGFFDATVLCIIWLTKYTVDSIRLSAPEAVTAAYGGSVTVACQYDQQYRENTKYWCKGATYELCAIVVKTPKNRPNNRSFISDDKEAGVFTVTMTSLRYSDADVYWCVISQSGRNINTRVRLYVTHTVATSTTATTPTSALPTLEHDTANVSEIRRDTANVVPAESESTEMQTIKCVVVGDGAVGKTCLLISYTTNKFPSEYVPTVFDNYAVTVMIGGEPYTLGLFDTAGQEDYDRLRPLSYPQTDVFLVCFSVVSPSSFENVKEKWVPEITHHCPKTPFLLVGTQIDLRDDPSTVEKLAKNKQKPITPETAEKLARDLKAVKYVECSALTQRGLKNVFDEAILAALEPPETQRKRKCCLF
;
A
#
# COMPACT_ATOMS: atom_id res chain seq x y z
N MET A 1 4.68 -60.26 -57.93
CA MET A 1 5.54 -59.05 -57.93
C MET A 1 5.56 -58.51 -56.50
N ARG A 2 6.68 -58.32 -55.77
CA ARG A 2 8.10 -58.03 -56.12
C ARG A 2 8.23 -56.81 -57.06
N THR A 3 8.85 -55.67 -56.71
CA THR A 3 9.42 -55.13 -55.43
C THR A 3 9.06 -53.62 -55.34
N THR A 4 9.50 -52.71 -54.44
CA THR A 4 10.48 -52.59 -53.32
C THR A 4 9.94 -51.46 -52.37
N GLY A 5 10.50 -51.05 -51.22
CA GLY A 5 11.66 -51.51 -50.42
C GLY A 5 12.72 -50.40 -50.15
N ILE A 6 13.14 -50.24 -48.88
CA ILE A 6 14.37 -49.53 -48.39
C ILE A 6 14.31 -47.97 -48.42
N PHE A 7 14.72 -47.17 -47.40
CA PHE A 7 15.21 -47.43 -46.01
C PHE A 7 14.95 -46.24 -45.04
N ILE A 8 15.07 -46.53 -43.73
CA ILE A 8 15.44 -45.70 -42.56
C ILE A 8 15.36 -44.16 -42.65
N GLY A 9 14.64 -43.57 -41.68
CA GLY A 9 14.82 -42.19 -41.23
C GLY A 9 14.38 -42.00 -39.77
N PHE A 10 15.28 -42.25 -38.80
CA PHE A 10 15.03 -41.90 -37.40
C PHE A 10 15.04 -40.36 -37.27
N PHE A 11 13.89 -39.75 -36.98
CA PHE A 11 13.84 -38.38 -36.47
C PHE A 11 13.23 -38.34 -35.08
N ASP A 12 14.11 -37.99 -34.15
CA ASP A 12 13.98 -37.88 -32.71
C ASP A 12 12.66 -37.25 -32.22
N ALA A 13 12.07 -37.85 -31.18
CA ALA A 13 10.84 -37.39 -30.52
C ALA A 13 11.00 -36.02 -29.83
N THR A 14 12.23 -35.52 -29.64
CA THR A 14 12.50 -34.18 -29.10
C THR A 14 11.93 -33.05 -29.95
N VAL A 15 11.90 -33.17 -31.29
CA VAL A 15 11.56 -32.04 -32.19
C VAL A 15 10.06 -31.70 -32.16
N LEU A 16 9.18 -32.69 -32.02
CA LEU A 16 7.74 -32.44 -31.84
C LEU A 16 7.43 -31.79 -30.49
N CYS A 17 8.27 -32.01 -29.48
CA CYS A 17 8.17 -31.30 -28.20
C CYS A 17 8.53 -29.80 -28.37
N ILE A 18 9.54 -29.48 -29.18
CA ILE A 18 10.00 -28.10 -29.41
C ILE A 18 8.94 -27.26 -30.15
N ILE A 19 8.21 -27.81 -31.12
CA ILE A 19 7.15 -27.07 -31.83
C ILE A 19 5.90 -26.86 -30.94
N TRP A 20 5.71 -27.67 -29.90
CA TRP A 20 4.74 -27.39 -28.82
C TRP A 20 5.24 -26.34 -27.81
N LEU A 21 6.57 -26.14 -27.68
CA LEU A 21 7.18 -25.15 -26.79
C LEU A 21 7.31 -23.75 -27.41
N THR A 22 7.21 -23.60 -28.74
CA THR A 22 7.21 -22.28 -29.40
C THR A 22 5.83 -21.70 -29.69
N LYS A 23 4.75 -22.29 -29.15
CA LYS A 23 3.38 -21.75 -29.25
C LYS A 23 2.73 -21.39 -27.91
N TYR A 24 3.52 -21.34 -26.84
CA TYR A 24 3.23 -20.52 -25.66
C TYR A 24 3.86 -19.12 -25.83
N THR A 25 3.32 -18.34 -26.75
CA THR A 25 3.56 -16.90 -26.80
C THR A 25 2.92 -16.26 -25.57
N VAL A 26 3.75 -15.71 -24.68
CA VAL A 26 3.29 -14.97 -23.51
C VAL A 26 2.73 -13.62 -23.97
N ASP A 27 1.41 -13.55 -24.11
CA ASP A 27 0.53 -12.40 -23.91
C ASP A 27 -0.92 -12.84 -24.22
N SER A 28 -1.98 -12.28 -23.65
CA SER A 28 -2.12 -10.99 -22.94
C SER A 28 -3.06 -11.07 -21.72
N ILE A 29 -3.08 -10.01 -20.90
CA ILE A 29 -4.02 -9.88 -19.77
C ILE A 29 -5.43 -9.55 -20.27
N ARG A 30 -6.42 -10.36 -19.89
CA ARG A 30 -7.78 -10.46 -20.46
C ARG A 30 -8.80 -9.42 -19.94
N LEU A 31 -8.35 -8.19 -19.70
CA LEU A 31 -9.18 -7.06 -19.25
C LEU A 31 -8.59 -5.75 -19.80
N SER A 32 -9.34 -5.04 -20.64
CA SER A 32 -8.90 -3.81 -21.29
C SER A 32 -9.84 -2.63 -20.98
N ALA A 33 -9.29 -1.41 -21.06
CA ALA A 33 -10.01 -0.16 -20.87
C ALA A 33 -9.20 0.98 -21.55
N PRO A 34 -9.78 2.17 -21.77
CA PRO A 34 -9.02 3.34 -22.21
C PRO A 34 -7.96 3.72 -21.18
N GLU A 35 -6.70 3.89 -21.58
CA GLU A 35 -5.61 4.25 -20.65
C GLU A 35 -5.88 5.58 -19.92
N ALA A 36 -6.52 6.53 -20.59
CA ALA A 36 -6.95 7.79 -20.00
C ALA A 36 -8.33 8.22 -20.52
N VAL A 37 -9.04 8.95 -19.67
CA VAL A 37 -10.31 9.62 -20.00
C VAL A 37 -10.29 11.04 -19.43
N THR A 38 -10.93 11.97 -20.14
CA THR A 38 -11.04 13.38 -19.73
C THR A 38 -12.49 13.80 -19.70
N ALA A 39 -12.90 14.54 -18.67
CA ALA A 39 -14.21 15.16 -18.56
C ALA A 39 -14.12 16.54 -17.91
N ALA A 40 -15.19 17.32 -18.01
CA ALA A 40 -15.25 18.67 -17.44
C ALA A 40 -15.78 18.64 -15.99
N TYR A 41 -15.35 19.61 -15.17
CA TYR A 41 -15.87 19.85 -13.82
C TYR A 41 -17.40 19.98 -13.81
N GLY A 42 -18.06 19.34 -12.84
CA GLY A 42 -19.52 19.23 -12.75
C GLY A 42 -20.17 18.23 -13.71
N GLY A 43 -19.46 17.81 -14.77
CA GLY A 43 -19.95 16.85 -15.77
C GLY A 43 -19.90 15.39 -15.30
N SER A 44 -19.97 14.48 -16.26
CA SER A 44 -19.86 13.03 -16.06
C SER A 44 -18.84 12.42 -17.01
N VAL A 45 -18.26 11.29 -16.59
CA VAL A 45 -17.38 10.45 -17.41
C VAL A 45 -17.89 9.02 -17.41
N THR A 46 -17.69 8.32 -18.53
CA THR A 46 -18.07 6.93 -18.73
C THR A 46 -16.85 6.15 -19.21
N VAL A 47 -16.56 5.01 -18.58
CA VAL A 47 -15.41 4.15 -18.86
C VAL A 47 -15.91 2.74 -19.15
N ALA A 48 -15.67 2.25 -20.36
CA ALA A 48 -15.98 0.87 -20.75
C ALA A 48 -14.76 -0.03 -20.50
N CYS A 49 -14.93 -1.06 -19.68
CA CYS A 49 -13.93 -2.08 -19.38
C CYS A 49 -14.35 -3.39 -20.07
N GLN A 50 -13.64 -3.81 -21.13
CA GLN A 50 -13.93 -5.03 -21.89
C GLN A 50 -13.23 -6.25 -21.27
N TYR A 51 -13.89 -7.40 -21.22
CA TYR A 51 -13.40 -8.60 -20.54
C TYR A 51 -13.79 -9.91 -21.25
N ASP A 52 -12.97 -10.96 -21.08
CA ASP A 52 -13.27 -12.29 -21.61
C ASP A 52 -14.53 -12.90 -20.99
N GLN A 53 -15.38 -13.52 -21.81
CA GLN A 53 -16.65 -14.17 -21.42
C GLN A 53 -16.56 -15.14 -20.21
N GLN A 54 -15.38 -15.73 -19.94
CA GLN A 54 -15.15 -16.54 -18.73
C GLN A 54 -15.34 -15.78 -17.40
N TYR A 55 -15.30 -14.43 -17.43
CA TYR A 55 -15.44 -13.55 -16.27
C TYR A 55 -16.84 -12.94 -16.10
N ARG A 56 -17.83 -13.38 -16.89
CA ARG A 56 -19.17 -12.76 -16.92
C ARG A 56 -19.90 -12.78 -15.57
N GLU A 57 -19.71 -13.80 -14.74
CA GLU A 57 -20.36 -13.91 -13.42
C GLU A 57 -19.57 -13.24 -12.29
N ASN A 58 -18.32 -12.85 -12.55
CA ASN A 58 -17.41 -12.33 -11.54
C ASN A 58 -17.77 -10.87 -11.17
N THR A 59 -17.68 -10.55 -9.88
CA THR A 59 -17.82 -9.17 -9.37
C THR A 59 -16.87 -8.22 -10.10
N LYS A 60 -17.42 -7.12 -10.60
CA LYS A 60 -16.69 -6.01 -11.21
C LYS A 60 -16.50 -4.91 -10.16
N TYR A 61 -15.36 -4.22 -10.17
CA TYR A 61 -15.12 -3.04 -9.33
C TYR A 61 -14.56 -1.87 -10.14
N TRP A 62 -14.83 -0.66 -9.64
CA TRP A 62 -14.11 0.55 -9.97
C TRP A 62 -13.40 1.07 -8.73
N CYS A 63 -12.11 1.36 -8.85
CA CYS A 63 -11.23 1.59 -7.71
C CYS A 63 -10.32 2.81 -7.96
N LYS A 64 -10.08 3.66 -6.96
CA LYS A 64 -9.30 4.92 -7.08
C LYS A 64 -7.98 4.83 -6.31
N GLY A 65 -6.86 5.15 -6.94
CA GLY A 65 -5.55 5.25 -6.30
C GLY A 65 -4.40 4.97 -7.28
N ALA A 66 -3.23 5.55 -7.00
CA ALA A 66 -2.03 5.43 -7.84
C ALA A 66 -1.55 3.98 -8.06
N THR A 67 -1.74 3.12 -7.05
CA THR A 67 -1.36 1.71 -7.04
C THR A 67 -2.62 0.84 -6.89
N TYR A 68 -2.72 -0.26 -7.63
CA TYR A 68 -3.89 -1.14 -7.60
C TYR A 68 -4.09 -1.75 -6.20
N GLU A 69 -3.02 -2.27 -5.60
CA GLU A 69 -3.03 -2.95 -4.30
C GLU A 69 -3.48 -2.04 -3.14
N LEU A 70 -3.45 -0.71 -3.32
CA LEU A 70 -3.83 0.30 -2.31
C LEU A 70 -5.07 1.12 -2.72
N CYS A 71 -5.81 0.71 -3.76
CA CYS A 71 -6.91 1.51 -4.30
C CYS A 71 -8.19 1.43 -3.44
N ALA A 72 -8.89 2.56 -3.31
CA ALA A 72 -10.18 2.63 -2.63
C ALA A 72 -11.32 2.26 -3.59
N ILE A 73 -12.10 1.22 -3.26
CA ILE A 73 -13.26 0.79 -4.07
C ILE A 73 -14.33 1.88 -4.05
N VAL A 74 -14.60 2.47 -5.22
CA VAL A 74 -15.59 3.54 -5.44
C VAL A 74 -16.99 2.97 -5.66
N VAL A 75 -17.08 1.84 -6.37
CA VAL A 75 -18.31 1.08 -6.61
C VAL A 75 -17.97 -0.37 -7.04
N LYS A 76 -18.86 -1.33 -6.73
CA LYS A 76 -18.73 -2.74 -7.13
C LYS A 76 -20.09 -3.36 -7.52
N THR A 77 -20.08 -4.48 -8.24
CA THR A 77 -21.26 -5.31 -8.55
C THR A 77 -21.30 -6.58 -7.68
N PRO A 78 -22.47 -7.01 -7.15
CA PRO A 78 -23.70 -6.22 -6.99
C PRO A 78 -23.52 -5.02 -6.04
N LYS A 79 -24.44 -4.06 -6.10
CA LYS A 79 -24.36 -2.80 -5.33
C LYS A 79 -24.67 -3.02 -3.84
N ASN A 80 -23.65 -3.24 -3.01
CA ASN A 80 -23.79 -3.36 -1.55
C ASN A 80 -24.02 -2.04 -0.80
N ARG A 81 -23.83 -0.87 -1.43
CA ARG A 81 -24.05 0.46 -0.82
C ARG A 81 -24.57 1.46 -1.86
N PRO A 82 -25.44 2.41 -1.48
CA PRO A 82 -25.86 3.51 -2.36
C PRO A 82 -24.73 4.55 -2.50
N ASN A 83 -24.04 4.55 -3.63
CA ASN A 83 -23.20 5.67 -4.07
C ASN A 83 -23.94 6.40 -5.21
N ASN A 84 -24.39 7.62 -4.95
CA ASN A 84 -25.21 8.39 -5.90
C ASN A 84 -24.39 9.09 -7.00
N ARG A 85 -23.05 9.11 -6.92
CA ARG A 85 -22.16 9.70 -7.94
C ARG A 85 -21.43 8.66 -8.81
N SER A 86 -21.54 7.36 -8.53
CA SER A 86 -20.78 6.35 -9.28
C SER A 86 -21.53 5.01 -9.35
N PHE A 87 -21.68 4.50 -10.57
CA PHE A 87 -22.36 3.22 -10.83
C PHE A 87 -21.63 2.38 -11.87
N ILE A 88 -21.84 1.06 -11.80
CA ILE A 88 -21.44 0.10 -12.82
C ILE A 88 -22.70 -0.49 -13.45
N SER A 89 -22.70 -0.61 -14.77
CA SER A 89 -23.57 -1.50 -15.55
C SER A 89 -22.69 -2.62 -16.14
N ASP A 90 -23.15 -3.86 -16.15
CA ASP A 90 -22.34 -5.03 -16.54
C ASP A 90 -23.08 -5.80 -17.64
N ASP A 91 -22.70 -5.56 -18.90
CA ASP A 91 -23.24 -6.25 -20.05
C ASP A 91 -22.48 -7.58 -20.24
N LYS A 92 -23.11 -8.64 -19.76
CA LYS A 92 -22.57 -10.00 -19.80
C LYS A 92 -22.63 -10.63 -21.20
N GLU A 93 -23.44 -10.13 -22.12
CA GLU A 93 -23.51 -10.65 -23.49
C GLU A 93 -22.45 -9.99 -24.37
N ALA A 94 -22.26 -8.68 -24.24
CA ALA A 94 -21.17 -7.95 -24.90
C ALA A 94 -19.79 -8.24 -24.27
N GLY A 95 -19.73 -8.67 -23.00
CA GLY A 95 -18.47 -8.84 -22.26
C GLY A 95 -17.86 -7.51 -21.84
N VAL A 96 -18.69 -6.52 -21.46
CA VAL A 96 -18.25 -5.16 -21.15
C VAL A 96 -18.94 -4.65 -19.88
N PHE A 97 -18.16 -4.24 -18.88
CA PHE A 97 -18.71 -3.47 -17.76
C PHE A 97 -18.39 -1.99 -17.94
N THR A 98 -19.42 -1.16 -17.82
CA THR A 98 -19.37 0.28 -18.00
C THR A 98 -19.49 0.96 -16.65
N VAL A 99 -18.45 1.71 -16.27
CA VAL A 99 -18.45 2.57 -15.08
C VAL A 99 -18.85 3.97 -15.49
N THR A 100 -19.80 4.57 -14.78
CA THR A 100 -20.15 5.99 -14.94
C THR A 100 -19.93 6.73 -13.64
N MET A 101 -19.26 7.89 -13.71
CA MET A 101 -19.13 8.85 -12.59
C MET A 101 -19.78 10.18 -12.97
N THR A 102 -20.51 10.80 -12.03
CA THR A 102 -21.29 12.02 -12.26
C THR A 102 -20.95 13.13 -11.24
N SER A 103 -21.24 14.39 -11.61
CA SER A 103 -20.95 15.57 -10.78
C SER A 103 -19.48 15.64 -10.35
N LEU A 104 -18.58 15.52 -11.33
CA LEU A 104 -17.13 15.44 -11.14
C LEU A 104 -16.54 16.70 -10.50
N ARG A 105 -15.50 16.51 -9.69
CA ARG A 105 -14.72 17.57 -9.01
C ARG A 105 -13.24 17.41 -9.37
N TYR A 106 -12.43 18.46 -9.21
CA TYR A 106 -10.97 18.32 -9.41
C TYR A 106 -10.34 17.26 -8.49
N SER A 107 -10.90 17.02 -7.31
CA SER A 107 -10.50 15.92 -6.39
C SER A 107 -10.81 14.51 -6.91
N ASP A 108 -11.64 14.39 -7.95
CA ASP A 108 -11.90 13.12 -8.66
C ASP A 108 -10.89 12.88 -9.80
N ALA A 109 -9.99 13.82 -10.13
CA ALA A 109 -8.90 13.55 -11.06
C ALA A 109 -7.81 12.70 -10.37
N ASP A 110 -7.54 11.49 -10.89
CA ASP A 110 -6.63 10.51 -10.28
C ASP A 110 -6.35 9.33 -11.23
N VAL A 111 -5.54 8.37 -10.78
CA VAL A 111 -5.50 7.01 -11.31
C VAL A 111 -6.67 6.19 -10.76
N TYR A 112 -7.28 5.41 -11.63
CA TYR A 112 -8.34 4.46 -11.36
C TYR A 112 -8.04 3.10 -11.97
N TRP A 113 -8.79 2.08 -11.55
CA TRP A 113 -8.66 0.72 -12.01
C TRP A 113 -10.03 0.11 -12.32
N CYS A 114 -10.18 -0.43 -13.52
CA CYS A 114 -11.17 -1.46 -13.82
C CYS A 114 -10.67 -2.76 -13.18
N VAL A 115 -11.50 -3.48 -12.42
CA VAL A 115 -11.09 -4.68 -11.68
C VAL A 115 -12.15 -5.77 -11.79
N ILE A 116 -11.73 -7.03 -11.86
CA ILE A 116 -12.61 -8.21 -11.76
C ILE A 116 -12.14 -9.15 -10.65
N SER A 117 -13.09 -9.59 -9.82
CA SER A 117 -12.87 -10.52 -8.72
C SER A 117 -12.50 -11.93 -9.23
N GLN A 118 -11.43 -12.53 -8.74
CA GLN A 118 -11.08 -13.92 -9.06
C GLN A 118 -10.47 -14.63 -7.86
N SER A 119 -10.79 -15.92 -7.68
CA SER A 119 -10.18 -16.78 -6.66
C SER A 119 -8.66 -16.78 -6.80
N GLY A 120 -7.95 -16.31 -5.77
CA GLY A 120 -6.51 -16.05 -5.83
C GLY A 120 -6.21 -14.58 -6.09
N ARG A 121 -5.90 -14.21 -7.34
CA ARG A 121 -5.53 -12.84 -7.73
C ARG A 121 -6.56 -12.23 -8.67
N ASN A 122 -7.13 -11.10 -8.28
CA ASN A 122 -7.99 -10.28 -9.14
C ASN A 122 -7.24 -9.77 -10.38
N ILE A 123 -7.90 -9.77 -11.54
CA ILE A 123 -7.38 -9.08 -12.73
C ILE A 123 -7.81 -7.61 -12.70
N ASN A 124 -6.93 -6.73 -13.15
CA ASN A 124 -7.15 -5.28 -13.15
C ASN A 124 -6.49 -4.63 -14.37
N THR A 125 -6.95 -3.43 -14.73
CA THR A 125 -6.28 -2.57 -15.72
C THR A 125 -6.48 -1.10 -15.37
N ARG A 126 -5.50 -0.26 -15.75
CA ARG A 126 -5.34 1.12 -15.30
C ARG A 126 -6.06 2.10 -16.22
N VAL A 127 -6.75 3.08 -15.63
CA VAL A 127 -7.41 4.19 -16.31
C VAL A 127 -7.09 5.50 -15.59
N ARG A 128 -6.58 6.52 -16.27
CA ARG A 128 -6.28 7.83 -15.66
C ARG A 128 -7.38 8.84 -15.98
N LEU A 129 -8.04 9.36 -14.95
CA LEU A 129 -9.12 10.34 -15.08
C LEU A 129 -8.56 11.75 -14.92
N TYR A 130 -8.70 12.57 -15.96
CA TYR A 130 -8.45 14.01 -15.91
C TYR A 130 -9.77 14.77 -15.80
N VAL A 131 -9.84 15.72 -14.85
CA VAL A 131 -10.96 16.66 -14.72
C VAL A 131 -10.48 18.04 -15.15
N THR A 132 -11.00 18.52 -16.28
CA THR A 132 -10.70 19.82 -16.87
C THR A 132 -11.69 20.88 -16.40
N HIS A 133 -11.32 22.15 -16.53
CA HIS A 133 -12.28 23.23 -16.39
C HIS A 133 -13.38 23.09 -17.43
N THR A 134 -14.62 23.41 -17.07
CA THR A 134 -15.65 23.77 -18.05
C THR A 134 -15.20 25.02 -18.80
N VAL A 135 -14.54 24.84 -19.94
CA VAL A 135 -14.47 25.91 -20.94
C VAL A 135 -15.91 26.16 -21.38
N ALA A 136 -16.47 27.27 -20.89
CA ALA A 136 -17.70 27.80 -21.45
C ALA A 136 -17.39 28.28 -22.87
N THR A 137 -17.52 27.38 -23.85
CA THR A 137 -17.66 27.77 -25.26
C THR A 137 -18.97 28.55 -25.40
N SER A 138 -18.91 29.83 -25.06
CA SER A 138 -19.86 30.84 -25.49
C SER A 138 -19.72 30.98 -27.00
N THR A 139 -20.39 30.09 -27.73
CA THR A 139 -20.37 30.00 -29.20
C THR A 139 -21.00 31.23 -29.83
N THR A 140 -20.25 32.33 -29.83
CA THR A 140 -20.49 33.49 -30.68
C THR A 140 -19.76 33.22 -31.98
N ALA A 141 -20.49 32.65 -32.94
CA ALA A 141 -19.96 32.48 -34.29
C ALA A 141 -19.74 33.87 -34.90
N THR A 142 -18.55 34.10 -35.44
CA THR A 142 -18.30 35.20 -36.38
C THR A 142 -17.34 34.69 -37.45
N THR A 143 -17.72 34.90 -38.70
CA THR A 143 -17.07 34.33 -39.89
C THR A 143 -15.73 35.00 -40.18
N PRO A 144 -14.81 34.32 -40.91
CA PRO A 144 -13.53 34.89 -41.28
C PRO A 144 -13.70 36.00 -42.31
N THR A 145 -12.84 37.02 -42.28
CA THR A 145 -12.69 37.99 -43.36
C THR A 145 -11.21 38.36 -43.48
N SER A 146 -10.72 38.44 -44.72
CA SER A 146 -9.32 38.61 -45.07
C SER A 146 -8.87 40.06 -45.07
N ALA A 147 -7.67 40.34 -44.53
CA ALA A 147 -6.85 41.48 -44.94
C ALA A 147 -5.36 41.19 -44.68
N LEU A 148 -4.54 41.35 -45.72
CA LEU A 148 -3.15 41.82 -45.61
C LEU A 148 -3.19 43.37 -45.62
N PRO A 149 -2.20 44.11 -45.09
CA PRO A 149 -0.96 44.29 -45.86
C PRO A 149 0.36 44.59 -45.11
N THR A 150 1.47 44.42 -45.85
CA THR A 150 2.75 45.18 -45.84
C THR A 150 3.43 45.63 -44.53
N LEU A 151 4.58 45.01 -44.27
CA LEU A 151 5.94 45.63 -44.27
C LEU A 151 6.07 47.16 -44.12
N GLU A 152 6.63 47.59 -42.99
CA GLU A 152 7.82 48.45 -42.81
C GLU A 152 8.50 47.89 -41.54
N HIS A 153 9.77 47.52 -41.40
CA HIS A 153 11.06 47.94 -41.96
C HIS A 153 11.52 49.35 -41.55
N ASP A 154 12.06 49.45 -40.34
CA ASP A 154 13.03 50.51 -40.02
C ASP A 154 14.21 49.96 -39.18
N THR A 155 15.34 50.67 -39.16
CA THR A 155 16.64 50.12 -38.77
C THR A 155 17.48 51.05 -37.90
N ALA A 156 18.51 50.47 -37.27
CA ALA A 156 19.48 51.13 -36.38
C ALA A 156 18.92 51.53 -34.99
N ASN A 157 19.74 51.74 -33.95
CA ASN A 157 21.20 51.82 -33.97
C ASN A 157 21.85 51.13 -32.74
N VAL A 158 23.13 50.75 -32.86
CA VAL A 158 23.91 50.17 -31.77
C VAL A 158 24.87 51.21 -31.18
N SER A 159 24.86 51.37 -29.86
CA SER A 159 25.95 52.02 -29.12
C SER A 159 26.05 51.44 -27.71
N GLU A 160 27.22 50.90 -27.35
CA GLU A 160 27.52 50.46 -25.99
C GLU A 160 27.58 51.64 -25.00
N ILE A 161 27.46 51.38 -23.68
CA ILE A 161 28.57 51.57 -22.72
C ILE A 161 28.20 51.16 -21.27
N ARG A 162 29.00 50.22 -20.73
CA ARG A 162 29.39 50.00 -19.31
C ARG A 162 28.34 49.74 -18.19
N ARG A 163 28.37 48.47 -17.76
CA ARG A 163 28.87 47.97 -16.45
C ARG A 163 27.97 47.90 -15.20
N ASP A 164 28.43 46.97 -14.34
CA ASP A 164 28.25 46.84 -12.89
C ASP A 164 26.85 46.51 -12.35
N THR A 165 26.57 45.21 -12.27
CA THR A 165 25.84 44.63 -11.14
C THR A 165 26.31 43.18 -10.91
N ALA A 166 26.25 42.70 -9.67
CA ALA A 166 27.00 41.51 -9.23
C ALA A 166 26.41 40.17 -9.71
N ASN A 167 27.26 39.13 -9.74
CA ASN A 167 26.83 37.74 -9.85
C ASN A 167 25.89 37.38 -8.68
N VAL A 168 24.60 37.30 -8.95
CA VAL A 168 23.67 36.55 -8.10
C VAL A 168 23.78 35.09 -8.52
N VAL A 169 24.60 34.32 -7.80
CA VAL A 169 24.54 32.86 -7.87
C VAL A 169 23.21 32.44 -7.24
N PRO A 170 22.32 31.71 -7.95
CA PRO A 170 21.13 31.14 -7.32
C PRO A 170 21.60 30.17 -6.23
N ALA A 171 21.06 30.30 -5.01
CA ALA A 171 21.29 29.30 -3.99
C ALA A 171 20.71 27.97 -4.47
N GLU A 172 21.55 26.96 -4.68
CA GLU A 172 21.10 25.60 -4.96
C GLU A 172 20.29 25.14 -3.76
N SER A 173 19.01 24.83 -3.96
CA SER A 173 18.18 24.24 -2.92
C SER A 173 18.68 22.83 -2.67
N GLU A 174 19.35 22.60 -1.55
CA GLU A 174 19.67 21.25 -1.08
C GLU A 174 18.39 20.44 -1.05
N SER A 175 18.32 19.41 -1.90
CA SER A 175 17.22 18.46 -1.90
C SER A 175 17.39 17.57 -0.68
N THR A 176 16.77 17.94 0.44
CA THR A 176 16.73 17.12 1.66
C THR A 176 16.15 15.75 1.31
N GLU A 177 17.02 14.73 1.26
CA GLU A 177 16.58 13.35 1.09
C GLU A 177 15.67 12.98 2.27
N MET A 178 14.40 12.72 1.99
CA MET A 178 13.40 12.39 3.02
C MET A 178 13.82 11.10 3.73
N GLN A 179 14.38 11.26 4.94
CA GLN A 179 14.88 10.14 5.72
C GLN A 179 13.75 9.15 5.98
N THR A 180 14.03 7.88 5.72
CA THR A 180 13.05 6.79 5.83
C THR A 180 13.33 5.97 7.08
N ILE A 181 12.34 5.83 7.94
CA ILE A 181 12.39 4.97 9.14
C ILE A 181 11.59 3.70 8.83
N LYS A 182 12.23 2.53 8.91
CA LYS A 182 11.60 1.23 8.72
C LYS A 182 11.14 0.62 10.04
N CYS A 183 9.83 0.53 10.20
CA CYS A 183 9.14 -0.09 11.32
C CYS A 183 8.47 -1.41 10.88
N VAL A 184 8.89 -2.55 11.45
CA VAL A 184 8.28 -3.87 11.17
C VAL A 184 7.42 -4.32 12.34
N VAL A 185 6.21 -4.82 12.06
CA VAL A 185 5.24 -5.24 13.08
C VAL A 185 5.12 -6.78 13.11
N VAL A 186 5.43 -7.38 14.26
CA VAL A 186 5.44 -8.84 14.50
C VAL A 186 4.55 -9.21 15.68
N GLY A 187 4.26 -10.49 15.86
CA GLY A 187 3.28 -10.99 16.84
C GLY A 187 2.24 -11.93 16.23
N ASP A 188 1.48 -12.62 17.09
CA ASP A 188 0.53 -13.68 16.73
C ASP A 188 -0.51 -13.30 15.67
N GLY A 189 -1.18 -14.32 15.12
CA GLY A 189 -2.41 -14.14 14.33
C GLY A 189 -3.50 -13.45 15.16
N ALA A 190 -4.35 -12.67 14.49
CA ALA A 190 -5.51 -11.98 15.08
C ALA A 190 -5.26 -10.98 16.24
N VAL A 191 -4.01 -10.71 16.67
CA VAL A 191 -3.72 -9.64 17.66
C VAL A 191 -3.91 -8.21 17.11
N GLY A 192 -4.31 -8.07 15.83
CA GLY A 192 -4.71 -6.79 15.25
C GLY A 192 -3.56 -5.90 14.77
N LYS A 193 -2.41 -6.48 14.37
CA LYS A 193 -1.28 -5.75 13.75
C LYS A 193 -1.73 -4.93 12.53
N THR A 194 -2.45 -5.58 11.62
CA THR A 194 -3.10 -4.98 10.45
C THR A 194 -4.09 -3.88 10.84
N CYS A 195 -4.87 -4.09 11.91
CA CYS A 195 -5.83 -3.08 12.39
C CYS A 195 -5.16 -1.86 13.01
N LEU A 196 -4.05 -2.04 13.74
CA LEU A 196 -3.20 -0.97 14.26
C LEU A 196 -2.69 -0.10 13.10
N LEU A 197 -2.10 -0.74 12.10
CA LEU A 197 -1.52 -0.06 10.93
C LEU A 197 -2.58 0.66 10.08
N ILE A 198 -3.69 -0.01 9.71
CA ILE A 198 -4.77 0.60 8.95
C ILE A 198 -5.43 1.74 9.73
N SER A 199 -5.67 1.57 11.04
CA SER A 199 -6.32 2.62 11.83
C SER A 199 -5.42 3.85 12.02
N TYR A 200 -4.10 3.67 12.11
CA TYR A 200 -3.14 4.77 12.17
C TYR A 200 -3.01 5.50 10.83
N THR A 201 -2.87 4.77 9.72
CA THR A 201 -2.68 5.38 8.39
C THR A 201 -3.96 5.99 7.80
N THR A 202 -5.14 5.50 8.18
CA THR A 202 -6.43 5.96 7.60
C THR A 202 -7.33 6.72 8.58
N ASN A 203 -6.96 6.79 9.87
CA ASN A 203 -7.80 7.27 10.97
C ASN A 203 -9.16 6.55 11.06
N LYS A 204 -9.23 5.26 10.66
CA LYS A 204 -10.45 4.43 10.66
C LYS A 204 -10.12 2.96 10.94
N PHE A 205 -10.91 2.33 11.81
CA PHE A 205 -10.84 0.88 12.00
C PHE A 205 -11.40 0.14 10.76
N PRO A 206 -10.73 -0.93 10.27
CA PRO A 206 -11.23 -1.70 9.13
C PRO A 206 -12.54 -2.43 9.45
N SER A 207 -13.51 -2.39 8.53
CA SER A 207 -14.83 -3.02 8.73
C SER A 207 -14.92 -4.50 8.33
N GLU A 208 -13.89 -5.03 7.68
CA GLU A 208 -13.78 -6.42 7.23
C GLU A 208 -12.36 -6.92 7.58
N TYR A 209 -12.23 -8.09 8.21
CA TYR A 209 -10.92 -8.65 8.56
C TYR A 209 -10.40 -9.53 7.42
N VAL A 210 -9.28 -9.12 6.83
CA VAL A 210 -8.51 -9.90 5.84
C VAL A 210 -7.20 -10.29 6.51
N PRO A 211 -6.80 -11.57 6.55
CA PRO A 211 -5.50 -11.97 7.07
C PRO A 211 -4.36 -11.49 6.16
N THR A 212 -3.47 -10.64 6.69
CA THR A 212 -2.28 -10.19 5.97
C THR A 212 -1.25 -11.30 5.78
N VAL A 213 -0.66 -11.34 4.59
CA VAL A 213 0.55 -12.09 4.26
C VAL A 213 1.77 -11.19 4.49
N PHE A 214 1.89 -10.14 3.69
CA PHE A 214 2.73 -8.96 3.90
C PHE A 214 2.03 -7.76 3.28
N ASP A 215 2.03 -6.62 3.99
CA ASP A 215 1.54 -5.34 3.48
C ASP A 215 2.53 -4.24 3.88
N ASN A 216 2.91 -3.38 2.91
CA ASN A 216 3.82 -2.27 3.15
C ASN A 216 3.05 -0.95 2.97
N TYR A 217 2.97 -0.17 4.05
CA TYR A 217 2.40 1.18 4.04
C TYR A 217 3.51 2.22 4.23
N ALA A 218 3.28 3.46 3.79
CA ALA A 218 4.20 4.57 4.04
C ALA A 218 3.40 5.83 4.41
N VAL A 219 3.84 6.56 5.42
CA VAL A 219 3.27 7.86 5.81
C VAL A 219 4.37 8.88 6.09
N THR A 220 4.15 10.13 5.66
CA THR A 220 5.04 11.24 6.00
C THR A 220 4.70 11.77 7.39
N VAL A 221 5.70 11.91 8.25
CA VAL A 221 5.59 12.44 9.61
C VAL A 221 6.58 13.60 9.80
N MET A 222 6.19 14.62 10.57
CA MET A 222 7.04 15.77 10.84
C MET A 222 7.78 15.58 12.18
N ILE A 223 9.12 15.65 12.17
CA ILE A 223 9.97 15.46 13.34
C ILE A 223 10.97 16.61 13.41
N GLY A 224 10.95 17.40 14.50
CA GLY A 224 11.81 18.57 14.66
C GLY A 224 11.55 19.73 13.69
N GLY A 225 10.61 19.58 12.74
CA GLY A 225 10.38 20.49 11.61
C GLY A 225 10.60 19.82 10.25
N GLU A 226 11.33 18.70 10.21
CA GLU A 226 11.70 17.98 8.98
C GLU A 226 10.72 16.84 8.63
N PRO A 227 10.51 16.54 7.33
CA PRO A 227 9.64 15.46 6.88
C PRO A 227 10.40 14.11 6.79
N TYR A 228 9.94 13.13 7.57
CA TYR A 228 10.42 11.74 7.53
C TYR A 228 9.36 10.83 6.91
N THR A 229 9.80 9.78 6.21
CA THR A 229 8.92 8.72 5.70
C THR A 229 8.94 7.53 6.67
N LEU A 230 7.84 7.30 7.37
CA LEU A 230 7.68 6.10 8.19
C LEU A 230 7.16 4.95 7.31
N GLY A 231 8.05 4.02 6.97
CA GLY A 231 7.74 2.78 6.27
C GLY A 231 7.26 1.72 7.26
N LEU A 232 6.03 1.26 7.10
CA LEU A 232 5.31 0.36 7.99
C LEU A 232 5.11 -1.00 7.32
N PHE A 233 5.75 -2.04 7.85
CA PHE A 233 5.74 -3.39 7.28
C PHE A 233 4.89 -4.31 8.19
N ASP A 234 3.69 -4.68 7.74
CA ASP A 234 2.87 -5.69 8.40
C ASP A 234 3.32 -7.10 8.01
N THR A 235 3.15 -8.06 8.92
CA THR A 235 3.60 -9.43 8.71
C THR A 235 2.60 -10.47 9.20
N ALA A 236 2.48 -11.58 8.46
CA ALA A 236 1.66 -12.71 8.87
C ALA A 236 2.08 -13.27 10.24
N GLY A 237 1.15 -13.29 11.19
CA GLY A 237 1.34 -13.85 12.54
C GLY A 237 1.08 -15.36 12.64
N GLN A 238 0.87 -16.03 11.49
CA GLN A 238 0.62 -17.47 11.39
C GLN A 238 1.93 -18.22 11.08
N GLU A 239 2.03 -19.46 11.56
CA GLU A 239 3.27 -20.25 11.50
C GLU A 239 3.64 -20.68 10.07
N ASP A 240 2.63 -20.82 9.18
CA ASP A 240 2.81 -21.08 7.75
C ASP A 240 3.76 -20.08 7.05
N TYR A 241 3.91 -18.88 7.63
CA TYR A 241 4.74 -17.79 7.11
C TYR A 241 6.05 -17.60 7.87
N ASP A 242 6.40 -18.44 8.86
CA ASP A 242 7.63 -18.30 9.66
C ASP A 242 8.91 -18.31 8.80
N ARG A 243 8.89 -18.97 7.64
CA ARG A 243 10.02 -18.97 6.68
C ARG A 243 10.09 -17.73 5.79
N LEU A 244 8.98 -17.01 5.65
CA LEU A 244 8.87 -15.82 4.81
C LEU A 244 9.03 -14.53 5.63
N ARG A 245 8.60 -14.53 6.90
CA ARG A 245 8.65 -13.36 7.78
C ARG A 245 10.04 -12.71 7.87
N PRO A 246 11.15 -13.47 7.98
CA PRO A 246 12.49 -12.88 8.04
C PRO A 246 12.93 -12.14 6.79
N LEU A 247 12.28 -12.34 5.64
CA LEU A 247 12.56 -11.59 4.41
C LEU A 247 12.22 -10.09 4.55
N SER A 248 11.31 -9.74 5.48
CA SER A 248 10.98 -8.34 5.79
C SER A 248 11.94 -7.69 6.79
N TYR A 249 12.81 -8.43 7.47
CA TYR A 249 13.65 -7.93 8.56
C TYR A 249 14.93 -7.15 8.17
N PRO A 250 15.56 -7.32 6.98
CA PRO A 250 16.74 -6.53 6.62
C PRO A 250 16.51 -5.02 6.68
N GLN A 251 17.49 -4.29 7.22
CA GLN A 251 17.45 -2.82 7.38
C GLN A 251 16.25 -2.30 8.19
N THR A 252 15.78 -3.05 9.20
CA THR A 252 14.74 -2.58 10.13
C THR A 252 15.36 -1.72 11.22
N ASP A 253 14.82 -0.51 11.40
CA ASP A 253 15.28 0.45 12.40
C ASP A 253 14.56 0.28 13.74
N VAL A 254 13.30 -0.18 13.72
CA VAL A 254 12.52 -0.51 14.94
C VAL A 254 11.53 -1.64 14.70
N PHE A 255 11.34 -2.51 15.70
CA PHE A 255 10.27 -3.51 15.73
C PHE A 255 9.12 -3.12 16.68
N LEU A 256 7.88 -3.39 16.26
CA LEU A 256 6.73 -3.46 17.14
C LEU A 256 6.38 -4.92 17.41
N VAL A 257 6.54 -5.38 18.66
CA VAL A 257 6.16 -6.74 19.08
C VAL A 257 4.78 -6.67 19.72
N CYS A 258 3.76 -7.08 18.97
CA CYS A 258 2.36 -6.96 19.35
C CYS A 258 1.81 -8.24 20.01
N PHE A 259 1.05 -8.06 21.10
CA PHE A 259 0.18 -9.07 21.68
C PHE A 259 -1.19 -8.45 22.01
N SER A 260 -2.25 -9.25 22.04
CA SER A 260 -3.57 -8.77 22.49
C SER A 260 -3.68 -8.89 24.00
N VAL A 261 -4.10 -7.83 24.69
CA VAL A 261 -4.28 -7.86 26.15
C VAL A 261 -5.42 -8.78 26.60
N VAL A 262 -6.22 -9.31 25.67
CA VAL A 262 -7.25 -10.33 25.92
C VAL A 262 -6.91 -11.71 25.34
N SER A 263 -5.65 -11.93 24.92
CA SER A 263 -5.14 -13.24 24.48
C SER A 263 -3.83 -13.58 25.22
N PRO A 264 -3.92 -14.24 26.41
CA PRO A 264 -2.73 -14.53 27.23
C PRO A 264 -1.66 -15.37 26.53
N SER A 265 -2.05 -16.31 25.65
CA SER A 265 -1.08 -17.07 24.85
C SER A 265 -0.26 -16.18 23.92
N SER A 266 -0.86 -15.12 23.36
CA SER A 266 -0.11 -14.17 22.53
C SER A 266 0.89 -13.34 23.34
N PHE A 267 0.67 -13.18 24.64
CA PHE A 267 1.60 -12.53 25.57
C PHE A 267 2.74 -13.47 25.99
N GLU A 268 2.46 -14.76 26.19
CA GLU A 268 3.46 -15.80 26.43
C GLU A 268 4.39 -15.96 25.21
N ASN A 269 3.81 -16.02 24.01
CA ASN A 269 4.52 -16.11 22.72
C ASN A 269 5.49 -14.95 22.46
N VAL A 270 5.32 -13.77 23.09
CA VAL A 270 6.29 -12.65 23.03
C VAL A 270 7.68 -13.13 23.45
N LYS A 271 7.75 -13.88 24.56
CA LYS A 271 8.99 -14.36 25.16
C LYS A 271 9.50 -15.63 24.49
N GLU A 272 8.58 -16.51 24.09
CA GLU A 272 8.93 -17.86 23.61
C GLU A 272 9.21 -17.91 22.10
N LYS A 273 8.60 -17.01 21.31
CA LYS A 273 8.75 -16.93 19.85
C LYS A 273 9.27 -15.56 19.38
N TRP A 274 8.52 -14.49 19.62
CA TRP A 274 8.70 -13.24 18.87
C TRP A 274 10.00 -12.49 19.17
N VAL A 275 10.34 -12.28 20.45
CA VAL A 275 11.60 -11.64 20.83
C VAL A 275 12.82 -12.51 20.45
N PRO A 276 12.83 -13.84 20.69
CA PRO A 276 13.86 -14.73 20.13
C PRO A 276 14.03 -14.62 18.60
N GLU A 277 12.94 -14.59 17.83
CA GLU A 277 12.97 -14.51 16.36
C GLU A 277 13.62 -13.21 15.87
N ILE A 278 13.15 -12.04 16.34
CA ILE A 278 13.76 -10.75 15.93
C ILE A 278 15.18 -10.58 16.48
N THR A 279 15.51 -11.14 17.66
CA THR A 279 16.87 -11.10 18.21
C THR A 279 17.83 -11.98 17.40
N HIS A 280 17.36 -13.09 16.84
CA HIS A 280 18.18 -13.96 15.99
C HIS A 280 18.59 -13.27 14.67
N HIS A 281 17.64 -12.60 14.01
CA HIS A 281 17.88 -11.93 12.73
C HIS A 281 18.45 -10.51 12.85
N CYS A 282 18.03 -9.75 13.88
CA CYS A 282 18.33 -8.33 14.06
C CYS A 282 18.81 -8.01 15.49
N PRO A 283 19.92 -8.61 15.98
CA PRO A 283 20.36 -8.57 17.40
C PRO A 283 20.75 -7.19 17.96
N LYS A 284 20.56 -6.11 17.21
CA LYS A 284 20.81 -4.71 17.63
C LYS A 284 19.63 -3.77 17.41
N THR A 285 18.59 -4.20 16.68
CA THR A 285 17.46 -3.34 16.35
C THR A 285 16.58 -3.17 17.60
N PRO A 286 16.25 -1.93 18.01
CA PRO A 286 15.36 -1.68 19.14
C PRO A 286 13.95 -2.21 18.86
N PHE A 287 13.23 -2.55 19.92
CA PHE A 287 11.82 -2.96 19.81
C PHE A 287 10.97 -2.41 20.94
N LEU A 288 9.69 -2.16 20.65
CA LEU A 288 8.67 -1.85 21.64
C LEU A 288 7.79 -3.07 21.87
N LEU A 289 7.34 -3.26 23.10
CA LEU A 289 6.28 -4.19 23.43
C LEU A 289 4.93 -3.46 23.32
N VAL A 290 4.00 -3.98 22.51
CA VAL A 290 2.73 -3.31 22.22
C VAL A 290 1.55 -4.18 22.67
N GLY A 291 0.82 -3.69 23.68
CA GLY A 291 -0.47 -4.26 24.08
C GLY A 291 -1.60 -3.71 23.20
N THR A 292 -2.24 -4.57 22.42
CA THR A 292 -3.36 -4.21 21.55
C THR A 292 -4.71 -4.61 22.15
N GLN A 293 -5.80 -4.10 21.56
CA GLN A 293 -7.19 -4.46 21.89
C GLN A 293 -7.60 -4.11 23.34
N ILE A 294 -7.05 -3.02 23.89
CA ILE A 294 -7.33 -2.59 25.28
C ILE A 294 -8.80 -2.20 25.53
N ASP A 295 -9.56 -1.93 24.47
CA ASP A 295 -11.02 -1.76 24.50
C ASP A 295 -11.77 -3.03 24.94
N LEU A 296 -11.17 -4.22 24.80
CA LEU A 296 -11.75 -5.49 25.22
C LEU A 296 -11.35 -5.90 26.64
N ARG A 297 -10.40 -5.20 27.29
CA ARG A 297 -9.90 -5.54 28.65
C ARG A 297 -11.03 -5.58 29.67
N ASP A 298 -11.93 -4.60 29.60
CA ASP A 298 -13.04 -4.42 30.53
C ASP A 298 -14.39 -4.82 29.91
N ASP A 299 -14.42 -5.40 28.70
CA ASP A 299 -15.65 -5.93 28.08
C ASP A 299 -16.17 -7.14 28.87
N PRO A 300 -17.39 -7.08 29.44
CA PRO A 300 -17.96 -8.19 30.20
C PRO A 300 -17.99 -9.50 29.42
N SER A 301 -18.23 -9.46 28.10
CA SER A 301 -18.30 -10.68 27.28
C SER A 301 -16.93 -11.36 27.16
N THR A 302 -15.86 -10.59 27.11
CA THR A 302 -14.48 -11.07 26.94
C THR A 302 -13.88 -11.50 28.27
N VAL A 303 -14.14 -10.75 29.35
CA VAL A 303 -13.80 -11.15 30.72
C VAL A 303 -14.48 -12.48 31.09
N GLU A 304 -15.76 -12.68 30.75
CA GLU A 304 -16.47 -13.94 31.02
C GLU A 304 -15.90 -15.13 30.21
N LYS A 305 -15.54 -14.92 28.93
CA LYS A 305 -14.89 -15.95 28.09
C LYS A 305 -13.53 -16.36 28.66
N LEU A 306 -12.70 -15.41 29.08
CA LEU A 306 -11.41 -15.70 29.70
C LEU A 306 -11.57 -16.41 31.05
N ALA A 307 -12.52 -15.96 31.88
CA ALA A 307 -12.79 -16.59 33.18
C ALA A 307 -13.22 -18.07 33.06
N LYS A 308 -13.99 -18.43 32.03
CA LYS A 308 -14.34 -19.84 31.72
C LYS A 308 -13.11 -20.71 31.46
N ASN A 309 -12.06 -20.13 30.86
CA ASN A 309 -10.77 -20.77 30.63
C ASN A 309 -9.78 -20.60 31.81
N LYS A 310 -10.24 -20.08 32.97
CA LYS A 310 -9.42 -19.70 34.15
C LYS A 310 -8.36 -18.63 33.87
N GLN A 311 -8.48 -17.91 32.76
CA GLN A 311 -7.62 -16.83 32.33
C GLN A 311 -8.18 -15.46 32.74
N LYS A 312 -7.37 -14.41 32.58
CA LYS A 312 -7.75 -13.00 32.76
C LYS A 312 -7.07 -12.15 31.68
N PRO A 313 -7.59 -10.94 31.38
CA PRO A 313 -6.86 -9.96 30.58
C PRO A 313 -5.50 -9.62 31.21
N ILE A 314 -4.51 -9.32 30.36
CA ILE A 314 -3.17 -8.89 30.77
C ILE A 314 -3.25 -7.46 31.31
N THR A 315 -2.70 -7.26 32.51
CA THR A 315 -2.65 -5.94 33.17
C THR A 315 -1.42 -5.15 32.71
N PRO A 316 -1.46 -3.80 32.74
CA PRO A 316 -0.33 -2.98 32.33
C PRO A 316 0.96 -3.31 33.10
N GLU A 317 0.87 -3.53 34.41
CA GLU A 317 2.03 -3.80 35.28
C GLU A 317 2.69 -5.14 34.94
N THR A 318 1.88 -6.12 34.53
CA THR A 318 2.33 -7.44 34.08
C THR A 318 3.12 -7.32 32.76
N ALA A 319 2.60 -6.52 31.82
CA ALA A 319 3.23 -6.32 30.53
C ALA A 319 4.46 -5.39 30.57
N GLU A 320 4.44 -4.33 31.38
CA GLU A 320 5.62 -3.53 31.69
C GLU A 320 6.74 -4.38 32.30
N LYS A 321 6.40 -5.33 33.19
CA LYS A 321 7.40 -6.24 33.75
C LYS A 321 8.03 -7.08 32.64
N LEU A 322 7.24 -7.64 31.74
CA LEU A 322 7.77 -8.39 30.59
C LEU A 322 8.64 -7.52 29.68
N ALA A 323 8.23 -6.27 29.41
CA ALA A 323 9.04 -5.31 28.64
C ALA A 323 10.42 -5.06 29.29
N ARG A 324 10.47 -4.89 30.62
CA ARG A 324 11.73 -4.76 31.38
C ARG A 324 12.56 -6.05 31.35
N ASP A 325 11.93 -7.20 31.60
CA ASP A 325 12.60 -8.52 31.61
C ASP A 325 13.19 -8.87 30.22
N LEU A 326 12.55 -8.45 29.13
CA LEU A 326 12.98 -8.67 27.74
C LEU A 326 13.82 -7.51 27.15
N LYS A 327 13.99 -6.39 27.88
CA LYS A 327 14.71 -5.18 27.44
C LYS A 327 14.12 -4.50 26.21
N ALA A 328 12.79 -4.48 26.09
CA ALA A 328 12.11 -3.60 25.15
C ALA A 328 12.41 -2.12 25.52
N VAL A 329 12.44 -1.22 24.53
CA VAL A 329 12.66 0.22 24.76
C VAL A 329 11.52 0.80 25.60
N LYS A 330 10.29 0.38 25.33
CA LYS A 330 9.09 0.78 26.07
C LYS A 330 8.01 -0.29 26.00
N TYR A 331 7.09 -0.25 26.96
CA TYR A 331 5.76 -0.82 26.84
C TYR A 331 4.78 0.28 26.43
N VAL A 332 3.91 0.01 25.46
CA VAL A 332 2.85 0.92 25.00
C VAL A 332 1.54 0.17 24.81
N GLU A 333 0.41 0.83 25.07
CA GLU A 333 -0.93 0.27 24.96
C GLU A 333 -1.78 1.01 23.92
N CYS A 334 -2.59 0.26 23.18
CA CYS A 334 -3.44 0.84 22.15
C CYS A 334 -4.75 0.06 21.91
N SER A 335 -5.75 0.81 21.43
CA SER A 335 -6.97 0.29 20.82
C SER A 335 -7.04 0.82 19.40
N ALA A 336 -6.93 -0.07 18.41
CA ALA A 336 -7.12 0.32 17.01
C ALA A 336 -8.58 0.75 16.73
N LEU A 337 -9.55 0.20 17.48
CA LEU A 337 -10.98 0.48 17.33
C LEU A 337 -11.35 1.89 17.84
N THR A 338 -10.90 2.25 19.04
CA THR A 338 -11.18 3.55 19.67
C THR A 338 -10.10 4.60 19.42
N GLN A 339 -9.01 4.22 18.71
CA GLN A 339 -7.80 5.03 18.45
C GLN A 339 -7.03 5.47 19.71
N ARG A 340 -7.48 5.08 20.91
CA ARG A 340 -6.79 5.35 22.19
C ARG A 340 -5.37 4.79 22.14
N GLY A 341 -4.38 5.63 22.45
CA GLY A 341 -2.95 5.28 22.47
C GLY A 341 -2.31 5.06 21.10
N LEU A 342 -3.08 5.09 20.01
CA LEU A 342 -2.61 4.63 18.70
C LEU A 342 -1.45 5.46 18.13
N LYS A 343 -1.55 6.80 18.16
CA LYS A 343 -0.45 7.70 17.77
C LYS A 343 0.82 7.47 18.62
N ASN A 344 0.64 7.26 19.92
CA ASN A 344 1.74 7.06 20.88
C ASN A 344 2.56 5.80 20.57
N VAL A 345 1.98 4.76 19.97
CA VAL A 345 2.74 3.57 19.55
C VAL A 345 3.80 3.94 18.51
N PHE A 346 3.44 4.77 17.53
CA PHE A 346 4.33 5.17 16.44
C PHE A 346 5.26 6.31 16.82
N ASP A 347 4.81 7.26 17.64
CA ASP A 347 5.67 8.33 18.19
C ASP A 347 6.86 7.73 18.96
N GLU A 348 6.61 6.74 19.84
CA GLU A 348 7.66 6.10 20.63
C GLU A 348 8.53 5.15 19.77
N ALA A 349 7.98 4.57 18.70
CA ALA A 349 8.75 3.76 17.75
C ALA A 349 9.71 4.61 16.91
N ILE A 350 9.25 5.80 16.47
CA ILE A 350 10.07 6.81 15.81
C ILE A 350 11.21 7.24 16.75
N LEU A 351 10.90 7.59 18.00
CA LEU A 351 11.91 7.96 18.99
C LEU A 351 12.92 6.82 19.24
N ALA A 352 12.45 5.58 19.37
CA ALA A 352 13.33 4.42 19.54
C ALA A 352 14.24 4.14 18.32
N ALA A 353 13.81 4.48 17.11
CA ALA A 353 14.61 4.35 15.88
C ALA A 353 15.68 5.45 15.76
N LEU A 354 15.34 6.69 16.13
CA LEU A 354 16.25 7.85 16.05
C LEU A 354 17.23 7.92 17.24
N GLU A 355 16.78 7.53 18.44
CA GLU A 355 17.56 7.50 19.67
C GLU A 355 17.65 6.05 20.23
N PRO A 356 18.31 5.12 19.51
CA PRO A 356 18.41 3.73 19.94
C PRO A 356 19.23 3.60 21.25
N PRO A 357 18.79 2.79 22.24
CA PRO A 357 19.48 2.70 23.52
C PRO A 357 20.95 2.26 23.39
N GLU A 358 21.84 2.89 24.16
CA GLU A 358 23.25 2.51 24.16
C GLU A 358 23.43 1.02 24.51
N THR A 359 23.86 0.24 23.52
CA THR A 359 24.26 -1.15 23.74
C THR A 359 25.55 -1.16 24.55
N GLN A 360 25.44 -1.44 25.86
CA GLN A 360 26.56 -1.44 26.80
C GLN A 360 27.76 -2.21 26.22
N ARG A 361 28.78 -1.47 25.80
CA ARG A 361 30.06 -2.05 25.37
C ARG A 361 30.60 -2.87 26.54
N LYS A 362 30.60 -4.20 26.40
CA LYS A 362 31.37 -5.09 27.28
C LYS A 362 32.81 -4.55 27.29
N ARG A 363 33.22 -3.94 28.40
CA ARG A 363 34.63 -3.55 28.61
C ARG A 363 35.46 -4.81 28.36
N LYS A 364 36.41 -4.74 27.42
CA LYS A 364 37.39 -5.83 27.27
C LYS A 364 38.08 -5.97 28.61
N CYS A 365 37.86 -7.09 29.29
CA CYS A 365 38.57 -7.40 30.50
C CYS A 365 39.99 -7.74 30.08
N CYS A 366 40.91 -6.79 30.22
CA CYS A 366 42.32 -7.02 30.01
C CYS A 366 42.82 -7.89 31.16
N LEU A 367 42.89 -9.20 30.91
CA LEU A 367 43.69 -10.09 31.74
C LEU A 367 45.16 -9.68 31.54
N PHE A 368 45.76 -9.18 32.61
CA PHE A 368 47.20 -8.95 32.76
C PHE A 368 47.81 -10.13 33.52
#